data_AF-A0A2G4T8F6-F1
#
_entry.id   AF-A0A2G4T8F6-F1
#
_cell.length_a   1.000
_cell.length_b   1.000
_cell.length_c   1.000
_cell.angle_alpha   90.00
_cell.angle_beta   90.00
_cell.angle_gamma   90.00
#
_symmetry.space_group_name_H-M   'P 1'
#
loop_
_entity.id
_entity.type
_entity.pdbx_description
1 polymer ?
#
loop_
_entity_poly.entity_id
_entity_poly.type
_entity_poly.pdbx_seq_one_letter_code
_entity_poly.pdbx_strand_id
1 'polypeptide(L)'
;MKPAEGRVHKKRVAADVDLSKFSDIFGIGPSNRTSSTATSVSRVSHSRNKRLTMPKRKTKTDQESTSDIINDINNAMKTPNEQKDVFKCPFCYETLIPPYPEELEKAVKKVKDKKVAYEQDQRKMYEERIYQEKAEGRVFIEPFMMHGDGLLEEDKKMICKTHKRELELKPRAREKGYPETIDFDKLASRIVAFKDDLLVIIDGKAESSFALEAKRVIEQVGANKARDTTEMMNQFEATLPGYYGMKGAEKMMETLCQLFLDKELTKQKCWPLKPIEYIQQVLVPECGVRLIQQDMEVESDKAKEIMKESVEYSLY
;
A
#
# COMPACT_ATOMS: atom_id res chain seq x y z
N MET A 1 -55.24 10.31 46.46
CA MET A 1 -55.29 10.59 45.01
C MET A 1 -54.26 11.68 44.71
N LYS A 2 -53.04 11.22 44.38
CA LYS A 2 -52.26 11.47 43.15
C LYS A 2 -51.68 12.89 43.02
N PRO A 3 -50.34 13.04 43.08
CA PRO A 3 -49.64 14.32 43.04
C PRO A 3 -49.12 14.69 41.64
N ALA A 4 -48.65 15.94 41.57
CA ALA A 4 -48.16 16.71 40.43
C ALA A 4 -47.24 15.99 39.43
N GLU A 5 -47.53 16.18 38.14
CA GLU A 5 -46.68 15.78 37.01
C GLU A 5 -45.58 16.83 36.75
N GLY A 6 -44.35 16.45 37.09
CA GLY A 6 -43.14 17.17 36.74
C GLY A 6 -42.74 16.94 35.28
N ARG A 7 -42.55 18.03 34.55
CA ARG A 7 -42.11 18.09 33.15
C ARG A 7 -40.65 17.64 33.03
N VAL A 8 -40.41 16.37 32.69
CA VAL A 8 -39.06 15.84 32.40
C VAL A 8 -38.67 16.18 30.96
N HIS A 9 -37.70 17.07 30.80
CA HIS A 9 -36.97 17.26 29.54
C HIS A 9 -36.10 16.03 29.25
N LYS A 10 -36.55 15.17 28.32
CA LYS A 10 -35.69 14.18 27.66
C LYS A 10 -34.75 14.90 26.69
N LYS A 11 -33.54 15.26 27.13
CA LYS A 11 -32.42 15.49 26.21
C LYS A 11 -31.78 14.14 25.89
N ARG A 12 -32.17 13.54 24.77
CA ARG A 12 -31.32 12.56 24.06
C ARG A 12 -30.24 13.38 23.37
N VAL A 13 -29.00 13.26 23.81
CA VAL A 13 -27.84 13.67 23.03
C VAL A 13 -27.07 12.39 22.75
N ALA A 14 -27.43 11.74 21.66
CA ALA A 14 -26.49 10.84 20.99
C ALA A 14 -25.43 11.77 20.39
N ALA A 15 -24.24 11.77 20.96
CA ALA A 15 -23.09 12.36 20.29
C ALA A 15 -22.68 11.36 19.22
N ASP A 16 -23.13 11.60 17.98
CA ASP A 16 -22.56 10.95 16.81
C ASP A 16 -21.07 11.29 16.78
N VAL A 17 -20.23 10.32 17.11
CA VAL A 17 -18.78 10.43 16.96
C VAL A 17 -18.51 10.32 15.47
N ASP A 18 -18.31 11.48 14.85
CA ASP A 18 -18.01 11.63 13.43
C ASP A 18 -16.61 11.07 13.12
N LEU A 19 -16.57 9.77 12.79
CA LEU A 19 -15.39 9.00 12.40
C LEU A 19 -14.77 9.47 11.07
N SER A 20 -15.47 10.32 10.29
CA SER A 20 -14.96 10.88 9.04
C SER A 20 -13.77 11.82 9.24
N LYS A 21 -13.54 12.32 10.47
CA LYS A 21 -12.39 13.17 10.80
C LYS A 21 -11.06 12.43 10.90
N PHE A 22 -11.06 11.10 10.81
CA PHE A 22 -9.83 10.30 10.83
C PHE A 22 -9.28 10.01 9.42
N SER A 23 -10.04 10.24 8.34
CA SER A 23 -9.54 10.00 6.97
C SER A 23 -8.42 10.96 6.56
N ASP A 24 -8.40 12.16 7.14
CA ASP A 24 -7.48 13.24 6.74
C ASP A 24 -6.08 13.11 7.36
N ILE A 25 -5.87 12.14 8.26
CA ILE A 25 -4.58 11.83 8.89
C ILE A 25 -3.70 10.96 7.98
N PHE A 26 -4.26 10.31 6.96
CA PHE A 26 -3.58 9.30 6.14
C PHE A 26 -3.01 9.81 4.79
N GLY A 27 -2.98 11.13 4.58
CA GLY A 27 -2.49 11.76 3.34
C GLY A 27 -0.96 11.92 3.30
N ILE A 28 -0.23 10.89 2.88
CA ILE A 28 1.23 10.97 2.65
C ILE A 28 1.51 11.57 1.26
N GLY A 29 1.93 12.84 1.22
CA GLY A 29 2.55 13.49 0.06
C GLY A 29 4.06 13.15 -0.05
N PRO A 30 4.63 13.05 -1.26
CA PRO A 30 6.02 12.64 -1.44
C PRO A 30 7.00 13.80 -1.19
N SER A 31 8.07 13.52 -0.44
CA SER A 31 9.22 14.41 -0.24
C SER A 31 10.25 14.21 -1.37
N ASN A 32 10.54 15.29 -2.11
CA ASN A 32 11.62 15.37 -3.09
C ASN A 32 12.98 15.46 -2.39
N ARG A 33 13.90 14.54 -2.71
CA ARG A 33 15.34 14.76 -2.51
C ARG A 33 16.03 14.90 -3.86
N THR A 34 16.63 16.06 -4.04
CA THR A 34 17.55 16.41 -5.11
C THR A 34 18.92 15.79 -4.86
N SER A 35 19.59 15.37 -5.93
CA SER A 35 21.05 15.19 -5.93
C SER A 35 21.62 15.72 -7.25
N SER A 36 22.53 16.66 -7.09
CA SER A 36 23.24 17.46 -8.09
C SER A 36 24.41 16.69 -8.73
N THR A 37 24.54 16.89 -10.04
CA THR A 37 25.73 17.01 -10.90
C THR A 37 27.09 16.48 -10.43
N ALA A 38 27.75 15.69 -11.30
CA ALA A 38 29.13 15.93 -11.73
C ALA A 38 29.45 15.22 -13.06
N THR A 39 30.00 16.00 -13.99
CA THR A 39 30.59 15.64 -15.27
C THR A 39 31.96 14.95 -15.10
N SER A 40 32.32 14.02 -15.99
CA SER A 40 33.68 13.96 -16.52
C SER A 40 33.75 13.17 -17.84
N VAL A 41 34.45 13.80 -18.79
CA VAL A 41 34.77 13.35 -20.15
C VAL A 41 36.02 12.47 -20.09
N SER A 42 36.09 11.41 -20.90
CA SER A 42 37.38 10.77 -21.24
C SER A 42 37.36 10.06 -22.62
N ARG A 43 37.93 10.79 -23.59
CA ARG A 43 38.88 10.40 -24.65
C ARG A 43 38.71 9.07 -25.40
N VAL A 44 38.45 9.26 -26.69
CA VAL A 44 38.71 8.38 -27.84
C VAL A 44 40.17 7.89 -27.87
N SER A 45 40.36 6.60 -28.18
CA SER A 45 41.61 6.08 -28.73
C SER A 45 41.33 5.24 -29.98
N HIS A 46 42.00 5.62 -31.08
CA HIS A 46 41.97 4.95 -32.38
C HIS A 46 42.68 3.59 -32.34
N SER A 47 42.12 2.58 -33.00
CA SER A 47 42.91 1.45 -33.49
C SER A 47 42.34 0.80 -34.76
N ARG A 48 43.01 1.13 -35.87
CA ARG A 48 43.44 0.25 -36.98
C ARG A 48 42.38 -0.37 -37.90
N ASN A 49 42.27 0.28 -39.06
CA ASN A 49 41.94 -0.24 -40.40
C ASN A 49 41.99 -1.77 -40.56
N LYS A 50 40.82 -2.39 -40.73
CA LYS A 50 40.67 -3.64 -41.49
C LYS A 50 39.94 -3.31 -42.80
N ARG A 51 40.61 -3.58 -43.92
CA ARG A 51 40.08 -3.46 -45.29
C ARG A 51 38.74 -4.20 -45.39
N LEU A 52 37.71 -3.51 -45.85
CA LEU A 52 36.46 -4.11 -46.30
C LEU A 52 36.67 -4.65 -47.72
N THR A 53 36.68 -5.97 -47.86
CA THR A 53 36.68 -6.66 -49.16
C THR A 53 35.24 -6.81 -49.66
N MET A 54 34.91 -6.14 -50.76
CA MET A 54 33.60 -6.22 -51.42
C MET A 54 33.43 -7.60 -52.09
N PRO A 55 32.31 -8.32 -51.88
CA PRO A 55 32.02 -9.52 -52.65
C PRO A 55 31.63 -9.15 -54.10
N LYS A 56 32.21 -9.88 -55.06
CA LYS A 56 31.92 -9.72 -56.49
C LYS A 56 30.47 -10.12 -56.80
N ARG A 57 29.80 -9.27 -57.57
CA ARG A 57 28.45 -9.42 -58.13
C ARG A 57 28.34 -10.72 -58.93
N LYS A 58 27.53 -11.68 -58.46
CA LYS A 58 27.09 -12.85 -59.25
C LYS A 58 25.81 -12.50 -60.01
N THR A 59 25.79 -12.86 -61.28
CA THR A 59 24.70 -12.72 -62.25
C THR A 59 23.58 -13.74 -61.99
N LYS A 60 22.33 -13.32 -62.24
CA LYS A 60 21.06 -14.01 -61.95
C LYS A 60 20.81 -15.27 -62.79
N THR A 61 20.29 -16.31 -62.13
CA THR A 61 19.38 -17.40 -62.57
C THR A 61 19.21 -18.22 -61.28
N ASP A 62 18.05 -18.34 -60.62
CA ASP A 62 16.72 -18.70 -61.08
C ASP A 62 15.62 -18.01 -60.24
N GLN A 63 14.37 -18.11 -60.70
CA GLN A 63 13.18 -17.52 -60.08
C GLN A 63 12.79 -18.25 -58.78
N GLU A 64 13.35 -17.84 -57.64
CA GLU A 64 12.74 -18.10 -56.33
C GLU A 64 11.70 -17.02 -56.04
N SER A 65 10.47 -17.44 -55.73
CA SER A 65 9.35 -16.54 -55.52
C SER A 65 9.62 -15.68 -54.28
N THR A 66 9.35 -14.37 -54.36
CA THR A 66 9.58 -13.43 -53.25
C THR A 66 8.77 -13.79 -51.99
N SER A 67 7.74 -14.62 -52.12
CA SER A 67 7.00 -15.21 -51.01
C SER A 67 7.81 -16.23 -50.19
N ASP A 68 8.71 -16.99 -50.81
CA ASP A 68 9.46 -18.06 -50.13
C ASP A 68 10.56 -17.47 -49.24
N ILE A 69 11.25 -16.43 -49.71
CA ILE A 69 12.26 -15.71 -48.92
C ILE A 69 11.64 -14.97 -47.72
N ILE A 70 10.45 -14.38 -47.90
CA ILE A 70 9.72 -13.71 -46.81
C ILE A 70 9.23 -14.74 -45.79
N ASN A 71 8.78 -15.91 -46.23
CA ASN A 71 8.34 -16.98 -45.33
C ASN A 71 9.51 -17.62 -44.57
N ASP A 72 10.68 -17.75 -45.18
CA ASP A 72 11.88 -18.29 -44.52
C ASP A 72 12.48 -17.31 -43.52
N ILE A 73 12.44 -16.00 -43.78
CA ILE A 73 12.78 -14.97 -42.79
C ILE A 73 11.78 -14.98 -41.62
N ASN A 74 10.48 -15.08 -41.91
CA ASN A 74 9.43 -15.15 -40.90
C ASN A 74 9.49 -16.45 -40.07
N ASN A 75 9.93 -17.56 -40.66
CA ASN A 75 10.10 -18.83 -39.96
C ASN A 75 11.43 -18.90 -39.20
N ALA A 76 12.51 -18.27 -39.67
CA ALA A 76 13.76 -18.13 -38.93
C ALA A 76 13.63 -17.20 -37.70
N MET A 77 12.64 -16.29 -37.70
CA MET A 77 12.28 -15.45 -36.55
C MET A 77 11.36 -16.15 -35.53
N LYS A 78 10.81 -17.33 -35.85
CA LYS A 78 10.13 -18.18 -34.86
C LYS A 78 11.15 -18.99 -34.08
N THR A 79 11.90 -18.28 -33.24
CA THR A 79 12.37 -18.90 -32.00
C THR A 79 11.11 -19.39 -31.25
N PRO A 80 11.07 -20.62 -30.71
CA PRO A 80 10.04 -21.00 -29.75
C PRO A 80 10.34 -20.26 -28.44
N ASN A 81 10.23 -18.94 -28.49
CA ASN A 81 10.34 -18.11 -27.32
C ASN A 81 8.94 -18.16 -26.73
N GLU A 82 8.74 -19.06 -25.77
CA GLU A 82 7.80 -18.80 -24.69
C GLU A 82 8.28 -17.50 -24.01
N GLN A 83 8.06 -16.35 -24.65
CA GLN A 83 8.15 -15.04 -24.03
C GLN A 83 7.03 -15.02 -23.01
N LYS A 84 7.30 -15.58 -21.83
CA LYS A 84 6.53 -15.29 -20.63
C LYS A 84 6.41 -13.78 -20.60
N ASP A 85 5.20 -13.27 -20.71
CA ASP A 85 4.89 -11.86 -20.84
C ASP A 85 5.40 -11.10 -19.61
N VAL A 86 6.67 -10.66 -19.69
CA VAL A 86 7.40 -10.04 -18.59
C VAL A 86 6.79 -8.66 -18.36
N PHE A 87 6.26 -8.43 -17.16
CA PHE A 87 5.63 -7.16 -16.82
C PHE A 87 6.55 -6.31 -15.96
N LYS A 88 6.86 -5.09 -16.41
CA LYS A 88 7.62 -4.13 -15.62
C LYS A 88 6.68 -3.22 -14.83
N CYS A 89 6.85 -3.18 -13.51
CA CYS A 89 6.07 -2.32 -12.64
C CYS A 89 6.32 -0.83 -12.99
N PRO A 90 5.29 -0.02 -13.24
CA PRO A 90 5.44 1.38 -13.63
C PRO A 90 5.87 2.32 -12.49
N PHE A 91 5.92 1.83 -11.24
CA PHE A 91 6.26 2.63 -10.07
C PHE A 91 7.68 2.33 -9.53
N CYS A 92 7.96 1.07 -9.18
CA CYS A 92 9.28 0.67 -8.67
C CYS A 92 10.24 0.17 -9.75
N TYR A 93 9.76 0.03 -11.00
CA TYR A 93 10.53 -0.47 -12.15
C TYR A 93 11.03 -1.90 -12.03
N GLU A 94 10.55 -2.65 -11.05
CA GLU A 94 10.84 -4.06 -10.89
C GLU A 94 10.22 -4.90 -12.00
N THR A 95 10.92 -5.96 -12.38
CA THR A 95 10.53 -6.84 -13.47
C THR A 95 9.86 -8.08 -12.90
N LEU A 96 8.56 -8.21 -13.13
CA LEU A 96 7.75 -9.33 -12.64
C LEU A 96 7.77 -10.46 -13.67
N ILE A 97 7.93 -11.69 -13.19
CA ILE A 97 8.03 -12.89 -14.02
C ILE A 97 6.80 -13.79 -13.77
N PRO A 98 6.00 -14.14 -14.80
CA PRO A 98 4.88 -15.05 -14.66
C PRO A 98 5.31 -16.51 -14.33
N PRO A 99 4.44 -17.32 -13.69
CA PRO A 99 3.03 -17.05 -13.36
C PRO A 99 2.85 -16.20 -12.09
N TYR A 100 1.84 -15.34 -12.08
CA TYR A 100 1.48 -14.50 -10.94
C TYR A 100 0.33 -15.10 -10.13
N PRO A 101 0.22 -14.80 -8.83
CA PRO A 101 -1.01 -15.03 -8.07
C PRO A 101 -2.21 -14.31 -8.69
N GLU A 102 -3.41 -14.87 -8.52
CA GLU A 102 -4.65 -14.42 -9.18
C GLU A 102 -4.93 -12.92 -9.00
N GLU A 103 -4.68 -12.37 -7.81
CA GLU A 103 -4.90 -10.95 -7.53
C GLU A 103 -3.95 -10.04 -8.33
N LEU A 104 -2.67 -10.42 -8.39
CA LEU A 104 -1.67 -9.69 -9.16
C LEU A 104 -1.94 -9.81 -10.67
N GLU A 105 -2.36 -10.98 -11.15
CA GLU A 105 -2.72 -11.18 -12.55
C GLU A 105 -3.88 -10.27 -12.97
N LYS A 106 -4.94 -10.20 -12.17
CA LYS A 106 -6.07 -9.28 -12.40
C LYS A 106 -5.62 -7.81 -12.41
N ALA A 107 -4.72 -7.42 -11.49
CA ALA A 107 -4.20 -6.06 -11.43
C ALA A 107 -3.33 -5.71 -12.65
N VAL A 108 -2.41 -6.62 -13.04
CA VAL A 108 -1.57 -6.46 -14.24
C VAL A 108 -2.44 -6.34 -15.49
N LYS A 109 -3.47 -7.19 -15.63
CA LYS A 109 -4.41 -7.13 -16.75
C LYS A 109 -5.12 -5.78 -16.83
N LYS A 110 -5.69 -5.29 -15.73
CA LYS A 110 -6.33 -3.96 -15.68
C LYS A 110 -5.38 -2.84 -16.10
N VAL A 111 -4.13 -2.88 -15.66
CA VAL A 111 -3.12 -1.87 -16.04
C VAL A 111 -2.78 -1.97 -17.53
N LYS A 112 -2.63 -3.17 -18.08
CA LYS A 112 -2.41 -3.39 -19.52
C LYS A 112 -3.59 -2.86 -20.34
N ASP A 113 -4.81 -3.20 -19.96
CA ASP A 113 -6.04 -2.77 -20.64
C ASP A 113 -6.16 -1.24 -20.64
N LYS A 114 -5.86 -0.57 -19.51
CA LYS A 114 -5.84 0.90 -19.42
C LYS A 114 -4.80 1.53 -20.36
N LYS A 115 -3.59 0.96 -20.43
CA LYS A 115 -2.54 1.45 -21.35
C LYS A 115 -2.98 1.34 -22.80
N VAL A 116 -3.58 0.21 -23.18
CA VAL A 116 -4.08 -0.02 -24.54
C VAL A 116 -5.21 0.95 -24.87
N ALA A 117 -6.17 1.14 -23.96
CA ALA A 117 -7.27 2.09 -24.16
C ALA A 117 -6.75 3.53 -24.34
N TYR A 118 -5.79 3.96 -23.50
CA TYR A 118 -5.18 5.27 -23.61
C TYR A 118 -4.45 5.47 -24.94
N GLU A 119 -3.69 4.47 -25.39
CA GLU A 119 -3.03 4.51 -26.69
C GLU A 119 -4.04 4.61 -27.84
N GLN A 120 -5.14 3.85 -27.79
CA GLN A 120 -6.20 3.91 -28.79
C GLN A 120 -6.87 5.28 -28.85
N ASP A 121 -7.15 5.89 -27.70
CA ASP A 121 -7.77 7.22 -27.65
C ASP A 121 -6.81 8.30 -28.16
N GLN A 122 -5.52 8.24 -27.82
CA GLN A 122 -4.51 9.14 -28.38
C GLN A 122 -4.40 9.00 -29.91
N ARG A 123 -4.47 7.76 -30.42
CA ARG A 123 -4.46 7.51 -31.87
C ARG A 123 -5.69 8.10 -32.57
N LYS A 124 -6.89 7.95 -32.00
CA LYS A 124 -8.11 8.57 -32.55
C LYS A 124 -8.01 10.09 -32.57
N MET A 125 -7.58 10.71 -31.46
CA MET A 125 -7.40 12.17 -31.40
C MET A 125 -6.36 12.65 -32.40
N TYR A 126 -5.30 11.88 -32.62
CA TYR A 126 -4.31 12.16 -33.65
C TYR A 126 -4.92 12.05 -35.05
N GLU A 127 -5.61 10.97 -35.38
CA GLU A 127 -6.27 10.76 -36.68
C GLU A 127 -7.27 11.89 -37.01
N GLU A 128 -8.05 12.33 -36.03
CA GLU A 128 -8.95 13.48 -36.16
C GLU A 128 -8.19 14.79 -36.45
N ARG A 129 -7.07 15.03 -35.74
CA ARG A 129 -6.18 16.17 -36.00
C ARG A 129 -5.63 16.13 -37.42
N ILE A 130 -5.17 14.97 -37.88
CA ILE A 130 -4.66 14.77 -39.26
C ILE A 130 -5.72 15.16 -40.28
N TYR A 131 -6.96 14.71 -40.07
CA TYR A 131 -8.06 15.01 -40.99
C TYR A 131 -8.32 16.52 -41.09
N GLN A 132 -8.27 17.23 -39.96
CA GLN A 132 -8.44 18.69 -39.91
C GLN A 132 -7.26 19.43 -40.57
N GLU A 133 -6.01 19.09 -40.24
CA GLU A 133 -4.84 19.79 -40.79
C GLU A 133 -4.69 19.60 -42.31
N LYS A 134 -5.10 18.43 -42.84
CA LYS A 134 -5.18 18.20 -44.29
C LYS A 134 -6.23 19.07 -44.96
N ALA A 135 -7.40 19.26 -44.32
CA ALA A 135 -8.45 20.14 -44.84
C ALA A 135 -8.01 21.62 -44.87
N GLU A 136 -7.15 22.03 -43.93
CA GLU A 136 -6.57 23.38 -43.86
C GLU A 136 -5.38 23.59 -44.82
N GLY A 137 -4.96 22.57 -45.57
CA GLY A 137 -3.91 22.68 -46.59
C GLY A 137 -2.48 22.67 -46.04
N ARG A 138 -2.24 22.15 -44.82
CA ARG A 138 -0.87 21.98 -44.31
C ARG A 138 -0.13 20.85 -45.05
N VAL A 139 1.10 21.12 -45.47
CA VAL A 139 1.94 20.20 -46.27
C VAL A 139 2.75 19.24 -45.38
N PHE A 140 3.08 19.67 -44.17
CA PHE A 140 3.80 18.85 -43.19
C PHE A 140 2.87 18.54 -42.03
N ILE A 141 2.81 17.27 -41.66
CA ILE A 141 2.03 16.81 -40.54
C ILE A 141 2.93 16.05 -39.59
N GLU A 142 2.91 16.43 -38.32
CA GLU A 142 3.75 15.80 -37.31
C GLU A 142 3.39 14.32 -37.14
N PRO A 143 4.38 13.40 -37.05
CA PRO A 143 4.13 11.99 -36.74
C PRO A 143 3.48 11.79 -35.36
N PHE A 144 2.74 10.70 -35.20
CA PHE A 144 2.15 10.34 -33.92
C PHE A 144 3.22 10.17 -32.83
N MET A 145 3.05 10.87 -31.71
CA MET A 145 3.89 10.71 -30.52
C MET A 145 3.01 10.42 -29.32
N MET A 146 3.39 9.40 -28.53
CA MET A 146 2.70 9.06 -27.29
C MET A 146 3.03 10.06 -26.19
N HIS A 147 1.99 10.61 -25.55
CA HIS A 147 2.13 11.49 -24.40
C HIS A 147 2.11 10.69 -23.08
N GLY A 148 3.19 9.96 -22.80
CA GLY A 148 3.33 9.20 -21.56
C GLY A 148 2.60 7.85 -21.56
N ASP A 149 2.44 7.27 -20.37
CA ASP A 149 1.94 5.89 -20.18
C ASP A 149 0.45 5.79 -19.87
N GLY A 150 -0.29 6.91 -19.85
CA GLY A 150 -1.75 6.92 -19.68
C GLY A 150 -2.25 6.47 -18.31
N LEU A 151 -1.35 6.22 -17.36
CA LEU A 151 -1.68 5.72 -16.04
C LEU A 151 -1.71 6.86 -15.03
N LEU A 152 -2.75 6.84 -14.19
CA LEU A 152 -2.82 7.69 -13.01
C LEU A 152 -1.78 7.26 -11.98
N GLU A 153 -1.30 8.20 -11.17
CA GLU A 153 -0.30 7.92 -10.13
C GLU A 153 -0.82 6.90 -9.09
N GLU A 154 -2.13 6.92 -8.85
CA GLU A 154 -2.83 5.96 -8.00
C GLU A 154 -2.77 4.54 -8.57
N ASP A 155 -2.92 4.38 -9.89
CA ASP A 155 -2.83 3.07 -10.56
C ASP A 155 -1.42 2.51 -10.46
N LYS A 156 -0.40 3.37 -10.63
CA LYS A 156 1.02 3.00 -10.49
C LYS A 156 1.33 2.54 -9.08
N LYS A 157 0.85 3.27 -8.07
CA LYS A 157 0.99 2.88 -6.66
C LYS A 157 0.23 1.60 -6.35
N MET A 158 -1.00 1.44 -6.84
CA MET A 158 -1.81 0.26 -6.58
C MET A 158 -1.12 -1.01 -7.07
N ILE A 159 -0.66 -1.06 -8.34
CA ILE A 159 0.03 -2.25 -8.86
C ILE A 159 1.34 -2.53 -8.11
N CYS A 160 2.08 -1.49 -7.71
CA CYS A 160 3.27 -1.61 -6.88
C CYS A 160 2.97 -2.30 -5.55
N LYS A 161 1.94 -1.82 -4.85
CA LYS A 161 1.49 -2.40 -3.59
C LYS A 161 1.04 -3.83 -3.76
N THR A 162 0.27 -4.12 -4.81
CA THR A 162 -0.23 -5.47 -5.08
C THR A 162 0.91 -6.45 -5.35
N HIS A 163 1.90 -6.13 -6.19
CA HIS A 163 2.96 -7.11 -6.47
C HIS A 163 3.85 -7.35 -5.26
N LYS A 164 4.18 -6.33 -4.46
CA LYS A 164 4.93 -6.50 -3.22
C LYS A 164 4.17 -7.38 -2.22
N ARG A 165 2.86 -7.15 -2.08
CA ARG A 165 2.00 -7.98 -1.24
C ARG A 165 2.04 -9.44 -1.68
N GLU A 166 1.78 -9.69 -2.96
CA GLU A 166 1.63 -11.06 -3.47
C GLU A 166 2.96 -11.82 -3.57
N LEU A 167 4.05 -11.16 -3.96
CA LEU A 167 5.32 -11.82 -4.29
C LEU A 167 6.33 -11.80 -3.14
N GLU A 168 6.28 -10.83 -2.24
CA GLU A 168 7.23 -10.71 -1.13
C GLU A 168 6.56 -10.97 0.23
N LEU A 169 5.47 -10.25 0.53
CA LEU A 169 4.90 -10.24 1.87
C LEU A 169 4.10 -11.52 2.19
N LYS A 170 3.21 -11.96 1.30
CA LYS A 170 2.41 -13.18 1.52
C LYS A 170 3.29 -14.42 1.69
N PRO A 171 4.29 -14.70 0.84
CA PRO A 171 5.19 -15.84 1.03
C PRO A 171 5.94 -15.76 2.36
N ARG A 172 6.48 -14.58 2.71
CA ARG A 172 7.23 -14.38 3.96
C ARG A 172 6.34 -14.51 5.21
N ALA A 173 5.07 -14.09 5.14
CA ALA A 173 4.10 -14.30 6.21
C ALA A 173 3.80 -15.79 6.42
N ARG A 174 3.65 -16.55 5.32
CA ARG A 174 3.45 -18.01 5.35
C ARG A 174 4.64 -18.73 5.96
N GLU A 175 5.86 -18.35 5.59
CA GLU A 175 7.09 -18.90 6.18
C GLU A 175 7.16 -18.68 7.70
N LYS A 176 6.63 -17.54 8.18
CA LYS A 176 6.53 -17.22 9.61
C LYS A 176 5.31 -17.82 10.31
N GLY A 177 4.41 -18.49 9.57
CA GLY A 177 3.20 -19.09 10.11
C GLY A 177 2.12 -18.08 10.54
N TYR A 178 2.16 -16.85 10.03
CA TYR A 178 1.12 -15.86 10.35
C TYR A 178 -0.22 -16.24 9.70
N PRO A 179 -1.37 -15.89 10.31
CA PRO A 179 -2.68 -16.20 9.75
C PRO A 179 -2.86 -15.60 8.34
N GLU A 180 -3.21 -16.42 7.35
CA GLU A 180 -3.44 -15.94 5.98
C GLU A 180 -4.73 -15.11 5.85
N THR A 181 -5.73 -15.42 6.68
CA THR A 181 -7.04 -14.77 6.68
C THR A 181 -7.47 -14.46 8.11
N ILE A 182 -7.86 -13.22 8.35
CA ILE A 182 -8.35 -12.76 9.65
C ILE A 182 -9.87 -12.55 9.56
N ASP A 183 -10.61 -13.21 10.44
CA ASP A 183 -12.05 -13.01 10.60
C ASP A 183 -12.31 -11.77 11.47
N PHE A 184 -12.44 -10.62 10.81
CA PHE A 184 -12.71 -9.34 11.48
C PHE A 184 -14.11 -9.27 12.11
N ASP A 185 -15.06 -10.10 11.66
CA ASP A 185 -16.43 -10.08 12.18
C ASP A 185 -16.46 -10.67 13.60
N LYS A 186 -15.65 -11.70 13.87
CA LYS A 186 -15.51 -12.31 15.20
C LYS A 186 -14.57 -11.54 16.13
N LEU A 187 -13.83 -10.55 15.61
CA LEU A 187 -12.81 -9.84 16.37
C LEU A 187 -13.38 -9.14 17.61
N ALA A 188 -14.55 -8.51 17.48
CA ALA A 188 -15.23 -7.85 18.59
C ALA A 188 -15.51 -8.83 19.75
N SER A 189 -16.01 -10.03 19.46
CA SER A 189 -16.27 -11.06 20.47
C SER A 189 -15.01 -11.51 21.20
N ARG A 190 -13.89 -11.64 20.47
CA ARG A 190 -12.58 -11.97 21.05
C ARG A 190 -12.08 -10.86 21.98
N ILE A 191 -12.21 -9.60 21.58
CA ILE A 191 -11.81 -8.45 22.40
C ILE A 191 -12.63 -8.39 23.69
N VAL A 192 -13.93 -8.67 23.63
CA VAL A 192 -14.81 -8.70 24.82
C VAL A 192 -14.34 -9.77 25.81
N ALA A 193 -13.78 -10.88 25.36
CA ALA A 193 -13.25 -11.93 26.25
C ALA A 193 -12.07 -11.43 27.11
N PHE A 194 -11.32 -10.42 26.65
CA PHE A 194 -10.21 -9.82 27.40
C PHE A 194 -10.64 -8.69 28.33
N LYS A 195 -11.94 -8.40 28.45
CA LYS A 195 -12.43 -7.23 29.18
C LYS A 195 -11.87 -7.17 30.60
N ASP A 196 -11.91 -8.28 31.34
CA ASP A 196 -11.47 -8.32 32.73
C ASP A 196 -9.96 -8.11 32.86
N ASP A 197 -9.16 -8.70 31.97
CA ASP A 197 -7.70 -8.49 31.93
C ASP A 197 -7.34 -7.03 31.64
N LEU A 198 -8.06 -6.39 30.72
CA LEU A 198 -7.87 -4.98 30.39
C LEU A 198 -8.29 -4.07 31.55
N LEU A 199 -9.30 -4.44 32.34
CA LEU A 199 -9.68 -3.71 33.54
C LEU A 199 -8.58 -3.73 34.60
N VAL A 200 -7.86 -4.84 34.75
CA VAL A 200 -6.70 -4.91 35.66
C VAL A 200 -5.63 -3.87 35.27
N ILE A 201 -5.41 -3.65 33.97
CA ILE A 201 -4.50 -2.61 33.47
C ILE A 201 -5.07 -1.21 33.74
N ILE A 202 -6.35 -0.98 33.43
CA ILE A 202 -7.01 0.33 33.64
C ILE A 202 -7.01 0.74 35.12
N ASP A 203 -7.20 -0.23 36.03
CA ASP A 203 -7.15 -0.02 37.48
C ASP A 203 -5.73 0.18 38.02
N GLY A 204 -4.70 0.05 37.19
CA GLY A 204 -3.29 0.16 37.60
C GLY A 204 -2.79 -1.01 38.45
N LYS A 205 -3.49 -2.15 38.42
CA LYS A 205 -3.12 -3.36 39.16
C LYS A 205 -2.10 -4.22 38.39
N ALA A 206 -2.04 -4.05 37.07
CA ALA A 206 -1.01 -4.64 36.21
C ALA A 206 -0.23 -3.55 35.49
N GLU A 207 1.09 -3.74 35.37
CA GLU A 207 1.95 -2.86 34.60
C GLU A 207 1.83 -3.18 33.11
N SER A 208 1.66 -2.13 32.30
CA SER A 208 1.62 -2.21 30.84
C SER A 208 2.82 -1.50 30.24
N SER A 209 3.59 -2.19 29.40
CA SER A 209 4.72 -1.58 28.69
C SER A 209 4.27 -0.44 27.78
N PHE A 210 3.06 -0.53 27.21
CA PHE A 210 2.49 0.52 26.38
C PHE A 210 2.04 1.73 27.19
N ALA A 211 1.43 1.52 28.37
CA ALA A 211 1.08 2.61 29.27
C ALA A 211 2.31 3.36 29.78
N LEU A 212 3.39 2.63 30.10
CA LEU A 212 4.65 3.22 30.54
C LEU A 212 5.29 4.06 29.43
N GLU A 213 5.36 3.53 28.20
CA GLU A 213 5.94 4.25 27.07
C GLU A 213 5.12 5.48 26.70
N ALA A 214 3.79 5.38 26.68
CA ALA A 214 2.90 6.51 26.41
C ALA A 214 3.09 7.65 27.44
N LYS A 215 3.26 7.31 28.73
CA LYS A 215 3.60 8.27 29.79
C LYS A 215 4.96 8.90 29.56
N ARG A 216 5.97 8.09 29.26
CA ARG A 216 7.34 8.53 29.01
C ARG A 216 7.41 9.54 27.86
N VAL A 217 6.69 9.31 26.76
CA VAL A 217 6.65 10.26 25.64
C VAL A 217 6.08 11.61 26.10
N ILE A 218 4.96 11.60 26.82
CA ILE A 218 4.36 12.84 27.34
C ILE A 218 5.30 13.58 28.29
N GLU A 219 6.05 12.86 29.12
CA GLU A 219 7.07 13.45 30.02
C GLU A 219 8.24 14.07 29.25
N GLN A 220 8.69 13.43 28.16
CA GLN A 220 9.83 13.89 27.37
C GLN A 220 9.54 15.10 26.50
N VAL A 221 8.43 15.07 25.75
CA VAL A 221 8.11 16.13 24.77
C VAL A 221 7.09 17.14 25.30
N GLY A 222 6.39 16.81 26.39
CA GLY A 222 5.28 17.59 26.93
C GLY A 222 3.95 17.26 26.24
N ALA A 223 2.86 17.39 26.98
CA ALA A 223 1.53 16.92 26.56
C ALA A 223 0.97 17.60 25.30
N ASN A 224 1.41 18.83 24.98
CA ASN A 224 0.99 19.52 23.75
C ASN A 224 1.75 19.00 22.52
N LYS A 225 3.06 18.77 22.66
CA LYS A 225 3.90 18.27 21.58
C LYS A 225 3.68 16.79 21.32
N ALA A 226 3.35 16.01 22.35
CA ALA A 226 2.93 14.62 22.22
C ALA A 226 1.66 14.44 21.37
N ARG A 227 0.86 15.50 21.24
CA ARG A 227 -0.36 15.55 20.43
C ARG A 227 -0.17 16.28 19.09
N ASP A 228 1.07 16.62 18.75
CA ASP A 228 1.39 17.16 17.45
C ASP A 228 1.33 16.06 16.39
N THR A 229 0.99 16.44 15.17
CA THR A 229 0.84 15.56 14.00
C THR A 229 2.05 14.66 13.79
N THR A 230 3.26 15.21 13.92
CA THR A 230 4.52 14.47 13.78
C THR A 230 4.64 13.34 14.81
N GLU A 231 4.33 13.63 16.08
CA GLU A 231 4.45 12.63 17.15
C GLU A 231 3.33 11.59 17.08
N MET A 232 2.12 12.01 16.71
CA MET A 232 1.02 11.08 16.47
C MET A 232 1.34 10.09 15.36
N MET A 233 2.02 10.52 14.29
CA MET A 233 2.49 9.62 13.22
C MET A 233 3.52 8.62 13.73
N ASN A 234 4.50 9.07 14.54
CA ASN A 234 5.51 8.18 15.14
C ASN A 234 4.86 7.13 16.06
N GLN A 235 3.90 7.56 16.88
CA GLN A 235 3.17 6.67 17.80
C GLN A 235 2.23 5.72 17.08
N PHE A 236 1.70 6.12 15.93
CA PHE A 236 0.79 5.30 15.15
C PHE A 236 1.45 3.98 14.76
N GLU A 237 2.66 4.00 14.20
CA GLU A 237 3.38 2.77 13.81
C GLU A 237 3.64 1.86 15.02
N ALA A 238 3.99 2.44 16.18
CA ALA A 238 4.27 1.69 17.40
C ALA A 238 3.02 1.07 18.06
N THR A 239 1.84 1.62 17.78
CA THR A 239 0.57 1.21 18.39
C THR A 239 -0.29 0.34 17.48
N LEU A 240 0.13 0.11 16.22
CA LEU A 240 -0.55 -0.79 15.30
C LEU A 240 -0.52 -2.25 15.82
N PRO A 241 -1.65 -2.98 15.74
CA PRO A 241 -1.78 -4.34 16.27
C PRO A 241 -1.15 -5.41 15.35
N GLY A 242 0.04 -5.15 14.82
CA GLY A 242 0.75 -6.09 13.94
C GLY A 242 -0.05 -6.47 12.70
N TYR A 243 -0.07 -7.75 12.32
CA TYR A 243 -0.76 -8.26 11.12
C TYR A 243 -2.27 -7.97 11.08
N TYR A 244 -2.90 -7.58 12.20
CA TYR A 244 -4.29 -7.10 12.20
C TYR A 244 -4.46 -5.75 11.48
N GLY A 245 -3.39 -4.95 11.44
CA GLY A 245 -3.29 -3.72 10.66
C GLY A 245 -4.29 -2.65 11.04
N MET A 246 -4.47 -1.70 10.12
CA MET A 246 -5.34 -0.55 10.32
C MET A 246 -6.80 -0.96 10.54
N LYS A 247 -7.28 -1.94 9.76
CA LYS A 247 -8.65 -2.46 9.88
C LYS A 247 -8.91 -3.12 11.23
N GLY A 248 -7.94 -3.89 11.73
CA GLY A 248 -8.02 -4.47 13.07
C GLY A 248 -7.94 -3.41 14.17
N ALA A 249 -7.06 -2.42 14.02
CA ALA A 249 -6.96 -1.30 14.95
C ALA A 249 -8.28 -0.51 15.06
N GLU A 250 -8.94 -0.25 13.93
CA GLU A 250 -10.25 0.41 13.88
C GLU A 250 -11.30 -0.39 14.65
N LYS A 251 -11.38 -1.71 14.42
CA LYS A 251 -12.35 -2.57 15.10
C LYS A 251 -12.06 -2.73 16.59
N MET A 252 -10.78 -2.80 16.96
CA MET A 252 -10.34 -2.76 18.35
C MET A 252 -10.74 -1.46 19.02
N MET A 253 -10.44 -0.32 18.40
CA MET A 253 -10.82 1.00 18.90
C MET A 253 -12.33 1.12 19.12
N GLU A 254 -13.14 0.76 18.11
CA GLU A 254 -14.60 0.79 18.20
C GLU A 254 -15.11 -0.04 19.39
N THR A 255 -14.65 -1.30 19.48
CA THR A 255 -15.09 -2.23 20.53
C THR A 255 -14.65 -1.74 21.92
N LEU A 256 -13.41 -1.29 22.07
CA LEU A 256 -12.87 -0.80 23.34
C LEU A 256 -13.55 0.50 23.80
N CYS A 257 -13.90 1.39 22.86
CA CYS A 257 -14.69 2.56 23.17
C CYS A 257 -16.06 2.16 23.73
N GLN A 258 -16.77 1.22 23.08
CA GLN A 258 -18.06 0.74 23.57
C GLN A 258 -17.96 0.06 24.95
N LEU A 259 -16.85 -0.63 25.22
CA LEU A 259 -16.62 -1.31 26.49
C LEU A 259 -16.27 -0.37 27.65
N PHE A 260 -15.41 0.62 27.41
CA PHE A 260 -14.74 1.35 28.49
C PHE A 260 -14.95 2.87 28.48
N LEU A 261 -15.23 3.47 27.32
CA LEU A 261 -15.41 4.93 27.23
C LEU A 261 -16.66 5.35 28.03
N ASP A 262 -16.52 6.41 28.81
CA ASP A 262 -17.55 6.97 29.72
C ASP A 262 -18.08 6.02 30.80
N LYS A 263 -17.45 4.85 30.98
CA LYS A 263 -17.74 3.88 32.04
C LYS A 263 -16.57 3.80 33.00
N GLU A 264 -15.57 3.01 32.64
CA GLU A 264 -14.46 2.63 33.52
C GLU A 264 -13.24 3.54 33.37
N LEU A 265 -13.09 4.18 32.20
CA LEU A 265 -12.00 5.11 31.91
C LEU A 265 -12.31 6.50 32.45
N THR A 266 -11.89 6.75 33.69
CA THR A 266 -11.93 8.10 34.28
C THR A 266 -10.65 8.88 33.95
N LYS A 267 -10.74 10.22 33.98
CA LYS A 267 -9.58 11.10 33.78
C LYS A 267 -8.42 10.82 34.74
N GLN A 268 -8.73 10.36 35.94
CA GLN A 268 -7.71 10.03 36.96
C GLN A 268 -6.95 8.76 36.60
N LYS A 269 -7.65 7.70 36.18
CA LYS A 269 -7.01 6.43 35.79
C LYS A 269 -6.11 6.57 34.56
N CYS A 270 -6.50 7.44 33.62
CA CYS A 270 -5.77 7.62 32.35
C CYS A 270 -4.62 8.63 32.43
N TRP A 271 -4.53 9.43 33.50
CA TRP A 271 -3.60 10.55 33.57
C TRP A 271 -2.14 10.09 33.32
N PRO A 272 -1.35 10.79 32.47
CA PRO A 272 -1.59 12.09 31.83
C PRO A 272 -2.29 12.03 30.45
N LEU A 273 -2.69 10.83 30.00
CA LEU A 273 -3.42 10.61 28.75
C LEU A 273 -4.91 10.96 28.92
N LYS A 274 -5.56 11.35 27.83
CA LYS A 274 -7.03 11.39 27.76
C LYS A 274 -7.58 9.96 27.60
N PRO A 275 -8.82 9.68 28.00
CA PRO A 275 -9.43 8.36 27.84
C PRO A 275 -9.30 7.76 26.43
N ILE A 276 -9.53 8.57 25.38
CA ILE A 276 -9.39 8.10 24.00
C ILE A 276 -7.94 7.81 23.60
N GLU A 277 -6.98 8.62 24.08
CA GLU A 277 -5.54 8.42 23.85
C GLU A 277 -5.07 7.16 24.58
N TYR A 278 -5.60 6.90 25.77
CA TYR A 278 -5.32 5.68 26.52
C TYR A 278 -5.85 4.44 25.80
N ILE A 279 -7.06 4.49 25.23
CA ILE A 279 -7.56 3.39 24.39
C ILE A 279 -6.61 3.17 23.20
N GLN A 280 -6.27 4.23 22.47
CA GLN A 280 -5.45 4.14 21.26
C GLN A 280 -4.02 3.63 21.54
N GLN A 281 -3.35 4.19 22.54
CA GLN A 281 -1.93 3.98 22.76
C GLN A 281 -1.63 2.82 23.71
N VAL A 282 -2.62 2.40 24.51
CA VAL A 282 -2.45 1.34 25.50
C VAL A 282 -3.37 0.17 25.18
N LEU A 283 -4.69 0.36 25.18
CA LEU A 283 -5.60 -0.77 25.12
C LEU A 283 -5.63 -1.46 23.75
N VAL A 284 -5.52 -0.72 22.65
CA VAL A 284 -5.42 -1.29 21.29
C VAL A 284 -4.19 -2.18 21.15
N PRO A 285 -2.95 -1.73 21.43
CA PRO A 285 -1.79 -2.62 21.34
C PRO A 285 -1.80 -3.74 22.39
N GLU A 286 -2.33 -3.54 23.59
CA GLU A 286 -2.52 -4.62 24.59
C GLU A 286 -3.50 -5.70 24.11
N CYS A 287 -4.55 -5.32 23.38
CA CYS A 287 -5.46 -6.25 22.72
C CYS A 287 -4.76 -6.97 21.56
N GLY A 288 -4.01 -6.22 20.74
CA GLY A 288 -3.25 -6.77 19.63
C GLY A 288 -2.30 -7.87 20.08
N VAL A 289 -1.52 -7.63 21.14
CA VAL A 289 -0.63 -8.63 21.74
C VAL A 289 -1.41 -9.87 22.17
N ARG A 290 -2.52 -9.72 22.92
CA ARG A 290 -3.31 -10.86 23.40
C ARG A 290 -3.93 -11.69 22.28
N LEU A 291 -4.40 -11.02 21.22
CA LEU A 291 -4.91 -11.70 20.04
C LEU A 291 -3.81 -12.51 19.34
N ILE A 292 -2.61 -11.92 19.20
CA ILE A 292 -1.45 -12.61 18.63
C ILE A 292 -1.02 -13.80 19.51
N GLN A 293 -1.05 -13.65 20.84
CA GLN A 293 -0.77 -14.76 21.76
C GLN A 293 -1.75 -15.93 21.54
N GLN A 294 -3.03 -15.65 21.34
CA GLN A 294 -4.04 -16.67 21.06
C GLN A 294 -3.85 -17.32 19.69
N ASP A 295 -3.56 -16.54 18.65
CA ASP A 295 -3.48 -17.04 17.28
C ASP A 295 -2.22 -17.86 17.03
N MET A 296 -1.11 -17.44 17.64
CA MET A 296 0.21 -18.06 17.45
C MET A 296 0.58 -19.02 18.59
N GLU A 297 -0.24 -19.11 19.64
CA GLU A 297 0.02 -19.89 20.85
C GLU A 297 1.39 -19.57 21.48
N VAL A 298 1.70 -18.28 21.64
CA VAL A 298 3.00 -17.80 22.15
C VAL A 298 2.87 -16.95 23.42
N GLU A 299 3.99 -16.83 24.13
CA GLU A 299 4.14 -15.94 25.28
C GLU A 299 4.08 -14.45 24.91
N SER A 300 3.76 -13.61 25.89
CA SER A 300 3.51 -12.16 25.71
C SER A 300 4.67 -11.43 25.04
N ASP A 301 5.91 -11.73 25.42
CA ASP A 301 7.09 -11.08 24.85
C ASP A 301 7.29 -11.44 23.38
N LYS A 302 7.08 -12.71 23.03
CA LYS A 302 7.15 -13.15 21.63
C LYS A 302 6.01 -12.57 20.81
N ALA A 303 4.81 -12.44 21.37
CA ALA A 303 3.70 -11.77 20.70
C ALA A 303 3.97 -10.29 20.44
N LYS A 304 4.66 -9.58 21.35
CA LYS A 304 5.08 -8.19 21.11
C LYS A 304 6.10 -8.07 19.98
N GLU A 305 7.04 -9.01 19.89
CA GLU A 305 8.00 -9.09 18.76
C GLU A 305 7.26 -9.32 17.44
N ILE A 306 6.37 -10.33 17.41
CA ILE A 306 5.54 -10.62 16.24
C ILE A 306 4.71 -9.41 15.86
N MET A 307 4.11 -8.70 16.83
CA MET A 307 3.32 -7.49 16.57
C MET A 307 4.16 -6.45 15.82
N LYS A 308 5.38 -6.16 16.29
CA LYS A 308 6.27 -5.18 15.63
C LYS A 308 6.73 -5.63 14.25
N GLU A 309 7.12 -6.90 14.10
CA GLU A 309 7.57 -7.44 12.81
C GLU A 309 6.45 -7.53 11.79
N SER A 310 5.21 -7.74 12.25
CA SER A 310 4.07 -8.02 11.39
C SER A 310 3.35 -6.77 10.87
N VAL A 311 3.73 -5.56 11.34
CA VAL A 311 3.16 -4.28 10.87
C VAL A 311 3.33 -4.11 9.35
N GLU A 312 4.47 -4.54 8.79
CA GLU A 312 4.75 -4.42 7.35
C GLU A 312 3.74 -5.21 6.49
N TYR A 313 3.22 -6.32 7.01
CA TYR A 313 2.23 -7.16 6.32
C TYR A 313 0.81 -6.59 6.44
N SER A 314 0.61 -5.71 7.42
CA SER A 314 -0.69 -5.19 7.82
C SER A 314 -1.13 -3.94 7.05
N LEU A 315 -0.20 -3.33 6.33
CA LEU A 315 -0.40 -2.14 5.49
C LEU A 315 -1.00 -2.48 4.11
N TYR A 316 -1.32 -3.75 3.87
CA TYR A 316 -1.71 -4.28 2.58
C TYR A 316 -2.84 -5.29 2.73
#